data_AF-B7L3A4-F1
#
_entry.id   AF-B7L3A4-F1
#
_cell.length_a   1.000
_cell.length_b   1.000
_cell.length_c   1.000
_cell.angle_alpha   90.00
_cell.angle_beta   90.00
_cell.angle_gamma   90.00
#
_symmetry.space_group_name_H-M   'P 1'
#
loop_
_entity.id
_entity.type
_entity.pdbx_description
1 polymer ?
#
loop_
_entity_poly.entity_id
_entity_poly.type
_entity_poly.pdbx_seq_one_letter_code
_entity_poly.pdbx_strand_id
1 'polypeptide(L)'
;MQMFTSADLQRRTGDVQASATDAPVAITDYGKPRNVMLSVTEFARLKRAAGEGVPDELAARRRAFVRHVPDPLGYDVRDLGTAARQMADDALSGRTSEAVSAELAAVRARFGGVRS
;
A
#
# COMPACT_ATOMS: atom_id res chain seq x y z
N MET A 1 -14.85 -14.04 -23.85
CA MET A 1 -15.22 -12.62 -23.68
C MET A 1 -16.73 -12.51 -23.83
N GLN A 2 -17.43 -12.10 -22.79
CA GLN A 2 -18.89 -11.93 -22.84
C GLN A 2 -19.24 -10.53 -23.38
N MET A 3 -20.43 -10.42 -23.97
CA MET A 3 -20.94 -9.17 -24.55
C MET A 3 -22.22 -8.77 -23.83
N PHE A 4 -22.26 -7.54 -23.34
CA PHE A 4 -23.44 -6.94 -22.72
C PHE A 4 -23.88 -5.73 -23.51
N THR A 5 -25.18 -5.45 -23.56
CA THR A 5 -25.67 -4.18 -24.11
C THR A 5 -25.56 -3.06 -23.08
N SER A 6 -25.63 -1.81 -23.51
CA SER A 6 -25.76 -0.67 -22.58
C SER A 6 -26.99 -0.80 -21.68
N ALA A 7 -28.09 -1.38 -22.18
CA ALA A 7 -29.28 -1.64 -21.37
C ALA A 7 -29.03 -2.73 -20.30
N ASP A 8 -28.25 -3.76 -20.62
CA ASP A 8 -27.85 -4.80 -19.65
C ASP A 8 -26.98 -4.23 -18.56
N LEU A 9 -26.00 -3.40 -18.92
CA LEU A 9 -25.14 -2.73 -17.95
C LEU A 9 -25.95 -1.89 -16.95
N GLN A 10 -27.01 -1.22 -17.40
CA GLN A 10 -27.87 -0.39 -16.55
C GLN A 10 -28.78 -1.22 -15.63
N ARG A 11 -29.31 -2.34 -16.12
CA ARG A 11 -30.27 -3.17 -15.36
C ARG A 11 -29.62 -4.24 -14.50
N ARG A 12 -28.42 -4.69 -14.87
CA ARG A 12 -27.72 -5.85 -14.28
C ARG A 12 -26.26 -5.51 -13.96
N THR A 13 -26.00 -4.29 -13.47
CA THR A 13 -24.63 -3.81 -13.23
C THR A 13 -23.81 -4.78 -12.37
N GLY A 14 -24.41 -5.37 -11.33
CA GLY A 14 -23.73 -6.33 -10.46
C GLY A 14 -23.24 -7.57 -11.21
N ASP A 15 -24.07 -8.17 -12.05
CA ASP A 15 -23.70 -9.36 -12.83
C ASP A 15 -22.61 -9.05 -13.86
N VAL A 16 -22.70 -7.87 -14.49
CA VAL A 16 -21.70 -7.41 -15.46
C VAL A 16 -20.36 -7.15 -14.75
N GLN A 17 -20.38 -6.60 -13.54
CA GLN A 17 -19.19 -6.38 -12.70
C GLN A 17 -18.56 -7.68 -12.21
N ALA A 18 -19.37 -8.64 -11.75
CA ALA A 18 -18.90 -9.96 -11.38
C ALA A 18 -18.21 -10.63 -12.59
N SER A 19 -18.87 -10.61 -13.75
CA SER A 19 -18.30 -11.17 -14.99
C SER A 19 -16.98 -10.48 -15.38
N ALA A 20 -16.91 -9.15 -15.27
CA ALA A 20 -15.70 -8.37 -15.58
C ALA A 20 -14.54 -8.59 -14.61
N THR A 21 -14.84 -9.07 -13.40
CA THR A 21 -13.82 -9.43 -12.40
C THR A 21 -13.10 -10.71 -12.82
N ASP A 22 -13.85 -11.69 -13.34
CA ASP A 22 -13.30 -12.97 -13.78
C ASP A 22 -12.65 -12.90 -15.16
N ALA A 23 -13.25 -12.18 -16.11
CA ALA A 23 -12.72 -12.03 -17.45
C ALA A 23 -13.17 -10.71 -18.11
N PRO A 24 -12.40 -10.14 -19.05
CA PRO A 24 -12.85 -8.96 -19.79
C PRO A 24 -14.20 -9.18 -20.48
N VAL A 25 -15.08 -8.17 -20.37
CA VAL A 25 -16.41 -8.14 -21.00
C VAL A 25 -16.52 -6.92 -21.90
N ALA A 26 -17.16 -7.05 -23.06
CA ALA A 26 -17.41 -5.92 -23.94
C ALA A 26 -18.82 -5.38 -23.74
N ILE A 27 -18.93 -4.06 -23.72
CA ILE A 27 -20.17 -3.32 -23.67
C ILE A 27 -20.46 -2.83 -25.09
N THR A 28 -21.64 -3.19 -25.58
CA THR A 28 -22.12 -2.88 -26.92
C THR A 28 -23.21 -1.83 -26.89
N ASP A 29 -23.22 -0.99 -27.92
CA ASP A 29 -24.27 -0.03 -28.19
C ASP A 29 -24.82 -0.25 -29.60
N TYR A 30 -26.13 -0.44 -29.72
CA TYR A 30 -26.80 -0.85 -30.96
C TYR A 30 -26.09 -2.02 -31.67
N GLY A 31 -25.60 -3.01 -30.89
CA GLY A 31 -24.90 -4.20 -31.39
C GLY A 31 -23.42 -3.99 -31.76
N LYS A 32 -22.88 -2.77 -31.64
CA LYS A 32 -21.46 -2.48 -31.91
C LYS A 32 -20.66 -2.43 -30.60
N PRO A 33 -19.53 -3.13 -30.49
CA PRO A 33 -18.64 -3.01 -29.33
C PRO A 33 -18.11 -1.58 -29.20
N ARG A 34 -18.26 -0.98 -28.01
CA ARG A 34 -17.81 0.40 -27.73
C ARG A 34 -16.76 0.44 -26.64
N ASN A 35 -17.00 -0.29 -25.56
CA ASN A 35 -16.16 -0.27 -24.37
C ASN A 35 -15.85 -1.69 -23.92
N VAL A 36 -14.79 -1.84 -23.13
CA VAL A 36 -14.47 -3.08 -22.43
C VAL A 36 -14.39 -2.76 -20.94
N MET A 37 -14.98 -3.61 -20.11
CA MET A 37 -14.84 -3.58 -18.67
C MET A 37 -14.04 -4.80 -18.22
N LEU A 38 -13.08 -4.58 -17.33
CA LEU A 38 -12.16 -5.60 -16.81
C LEU A 38 -11.62 -5.19 -15.45
N SER A 39 -11.11 -6.15 -14.67
CA SER A 39 -10.56 -5.86 -13.35
C SER A 39 -9.34 -4.94 -13.40
N VAL A 40 -9.14 -4.12 -12.36
CA VAL A 40 -7.96 -3.23 -12.26
C VAL A 40 -6.65 -4.02 -12.34
N THR A 41 -6.62 -5.23 -11.78
CA THR A 41 -5.47 -6.14 -11.86
C THR A 41 -5.13 -6.48 -13.31
N GLU A 42 -6.14 -6.82 -14.11
CA GLU A 42 -5.95 -7.16 -15.52
C GLU A 42 -5.57 -5.92 -16.34
N PHE A 43 -6.18 -4.76 -16.06
CA PHE A 43 -5.79 -3.48 -16.69
C PHE A 43 -4.31 -3.19 -16.45
N ALA A 44 -3.87 -3.29 -15.20
CA ALA A 44 -2.49 -3.04 -14.82
C ALA A 44 -1.53 -4.07 -15.44
N ARG A 45 -1.95 -5.34 -15.57
CA ARG A 45 -1.17 -6.37 -16.27
C ARG A 45 -0.99 -6.01 -17.74
N LEU A 46 -2.05 -5.61 -18.44
CA LEU A 46 -1.99 -5.22 -19.86
C LEU A 46 -1.11 -3.98 -20.08
N LYS A 47 -1.25 -2.94 -19.24
CA LYS A 47 -0.39 -1.75 -19.27
C LYS A 47 1.09 -2.11 -19.12
N ARG A 48 1.43 -2.92 -18.12
CA ARG A 48 2.82 -3.38 -17.92
C ARG A 48 3.34 -4.21 -19.10
N ALA A 49 2.52 -5.09 -19.66
CA ALA A 49 2.90 -5.88 -20.83
C ALA A 49 3.16 -5.01 -22.08
N ALA A 50 2.46 -3.89 -22.20
CA ALA A 50 2.67 -2.89 -23.25
C ALA A 50 3.85 -1.93 -22.96
N GLY A 51 4.52 -2.05 -21.81
CA GLY A 51 5.57 -1.12 -21.38
C GLY A 51 5.04 0.25 -20.95
N GLU A 52 3.74 0.37 -20.69
CA GLU A 52 3.10 1.60 -20.25
C GLU A 52 3.04 1.69 -18.71
N GLY A 53 3.09 2.91 -18.19
CA GLY A 53 2.88 3.19 -16.78
C GLY A 53 1.46 2.84 -16.34
N VAL A 54 1.33 2.26 -15.13
CA VAL A 54 0.04 2.10 -14.46
C VAL A 54 -0.19 3.35 -13.61
N PRO A 55 -1.35 4.04 -13.71
CA PRO A 55 -1.66 5.18 -12.85
C PRO A 55 -1.53 4.84 -11.37
N ASP A 56 -0.99 5.75 -10.56
CA ASP A 56 -0.69 5.50 -9.15
C ASP A 56 -1.95 5.22 -8.32
N GLU A 57 -3.10 5.75 -8.71
CA GLU A 57 -4.40 5.47 -8.08
C GLU A 57 -4.83 4.01 -8.26
N LEU A 58 -4.36 3.38 -9.33
CA LEU A 58 -4.64 1.98 -9.70
C LEU A 58 -3.47 1.06 -9.36
N ALA A 59 -2.29 1.61 -9.07
CA ALA A 59 -1.18 0.85 -8.54
C ALA A 59 -1.62 0.29 -7.19
N ALA A 60 -1.71 -1.04 -7.10
CA ALA A 60 -2.08 -1.73 -5.88
C ALA A 60 -1.30 -1.11 -4.71
N ARG A 61 -2.02 -0.55 -3.72
CA ARG A 61 -1.40 -0.08 -2.47
C ARG A 61 -0.56 -1.25 -1.98
N ARG A 62 0.77 -1.11 -2.06
CA ARG A 62 1.68 -2.09 -1.49
C ARG A 62 1.23 -2.22 -0.04
N ARG A 63 0.79 -3.41 0.35
CA ARG A 63 0.61 -3.72 1.77
C ARG A 63 1.94 -3.33 2.41
N ALA A 64 1.91 -2.31 3.26
CA ALA A 64 3.10 -1.89 3.97
C ALA A 64 3.45 -3.06 4.88
N PHE A 65 4.35 -3.92 4.42
CA PHE A 65 5.00 -4.85 5.31
C PHE A 65 5.74 -3.98 6.31
N VAL A 66 5.27 -3.97 7.56
CA VAL A 66 6.03 -3.43 8.68
C VAL A 66 7.27 -4.32 8.77
N ARG A 67 8.34 -3.91 8.09
CA ARG A 67 9.64 -4.49 8.35
C ARG A 67 9.97 -4.09 9.77
N HIS A 68 10.18 -5.08 10.63
CA HIS A 68 10.76 -4.85 11.94
C HIS A 68 12.15 -4.23 11.70
N VAL A 69 12.24 -2.92 11.84
CA VAL A 69 13.54 -2.26 11.96
C VAL A 69 14.09 -2.73 13.30
N PRO A 70 15.34 -3.24 13.38
CA PRO A 70 15.95 -3.54 14.67
C PRO A 70 15.83 -2.30 15.56
N ASP A 71 15.22 -2.45 16.73
CA ASP A 71 15.18 -1.39 17.74
C ASP A 71 16.51 -1.46 18.50
N PRO A 72 17.46 -0.54 18.25
CA PRO A 72 18.79 -0.61 18.83
C PRO A 72 18.78 -0.32 20.34
N LEU A 73 17.70 0.27 20.86
CA LEU A 73 17.53 0.55 22.29
C LEU A 73 16.65 -0.51 22.97
N GLY A 74 15.67 -1.06 22.26
CA GLY A 74 15.00 -2.32 22.59
C GLY A 74 14.27 -2.37 23.93
N TYR A 75 14.02 -1.21 24.55
CA TYR A 75 13.39 -1.15 25.87
C TYR A 75 11.96 -1.68 25.83
N ASP A 76 11.60 -2.51 26.81
CA ASP A 76 10.23 -3.00 26.92
C ASP A 76 9.29 -1.93 27.48
N VAL A 77 8.65 -1.18 26.59
CA VAL A 77 7.72 -0.10 26.96
C VAL A 77 6.36 -0.60 27.47
N ARG A 78 6.13 -1.91 27.59
CA ARG A 78 4.93 -2.45 28.24
C ARG A 78 4.95 -2.21 29.76
N ASP A 79 6.13 -2.06 30.34
CA ASP A 79 6.34 -1.62 31.72
C ASP A 79 7.22 -0.37 31.75
N LEU A 80 6.56 0.80 31.80
CA LEU A 80 7.22 2.09 31.78
C LEU A 80 8.14 2.33 32.98
N GLY A 81 7.84 1.74 34.14
CA GLY A 81 8.63 1.93 35.36
C GLY A 81 9.98 1.22 35.27
N THR A 82 9.97 -0.02 34.77
CA THR A 82 11.18 -0.80 34.55
C THR A 82 12.00 -0.21 33.40
N ALA A 83 11.34 0.16 32.29
CA ALA A 83 12.00 0.80 31.16
C ALA A 83 12.70 2.11 31.56
N ALA A 84 12.04 2.97 32.35
CA ALA A 84 12.63 4.25 32.79
C ALA A 84 13.87 4.07 33.68
N ARG A 85 13.86 3.09 34.59
CA ARG A 85 15.06 2.79 35.41
C ARG A 85 16.21 2.28 34.56
N GLN A 86 15.92 1.35 33.65
CA GLN A 86 16.93 0.81 32.73
C GLN A 86 17.52 1.91 31.84
N MET A 87 16.68 2.80 31.30
CA MET A 87 17.14 3.97 30.53
C MET A 87 18.05 4.88 31.35
N ALA A 88 17.72 5.13 32.62
CA ALA A 88 18.53 5.97 33.49
C ALA A 88 19.90 5.34 33.78
N ASP A 89 19.95 4.05 34.08
CA ASP A 89 21.19 3.31 34.32
C ASP A 89 22.08 3.25 33.07
N ASP A 90 21.48 3.02 31.91
CA ASP A 90 22.20 2.97 30.63
C ASP A 90 22.72 4.35 30.20
N ALA A 91 21.97 5.43 30.50
CA ALA A 91 22.43 6.80 30.30
C ALA A 91 23.61 7.15 31.22
N LEU A 92 23.54 6.77 32.51
CA LEU A 92 24.62 7.02 33.48
C LEU A 92 25.87 6.20 33.18
N SER A 93 25.72 4.98 32.64
CA SER A 93 26.84 4.11 32.29
C SER A 93 27.46 4.40 30.91
N GLY A 94 26.80 5.21 30.07
CA GLY A 94 27.26 5.60 28.74
C GLY A 94 27.25 4.48 27.69
N ARG A 95 26.82 3.27 28.04
CA ARG A 95 26.89 2.07 27.19
C ARG A 95 26.03 2.16 25.92
N THR A 96 24.98 2.97 25.94
CA THR A 96 24.02 3.10 24.83
C THR A 96 24.23 4.36 23.98
N SER A 97 25.31 5.12 24.20
CA SER A 97 25.54 6.42 23.52
C SER A 97 25.53 6.31 21.98
N GLU A 98 26.12 5.24 21.43
CA GLU A 98 26.14 4.99 19.98
C GLU A 98 24.73 4.63 19.45
N ALA A 99 24.01 3.76 20.16
CA ALA A 99 22.64 3.36 19.82
C ALA A 99 21.67 4.55 19.87
N VAL A 100 21.80 5.43 20.88
CA VAL A 100 21.03 6.67 20.99
C VAL A 100 21.35 7.61 19.83
N SER A 101 22.61 7.75 19.45
CA SER A 101 23.04 8.61 18.33
C SER A 101 22.47 8.11 17.00
N ALA A 102 22.48 6.79 16.77
CA ALA A 102 21.89 6.17 15.59
C ALA A 102 20.36 6.39 15.52
N GLU A 103 19.65 6.22 16.65
CA GLU A 103 18.21 6.44 16.72
C GLU A 103 17.84 7.91 16.45
N LEU A 104 18.57 8.86 17.06
CA LEU A 104 18.38 10.29 16.80
C LEU A 104 18.60 10.66 15.33
N ALA A 105 19.59 10.06 14.67
CA ALA A 105 19.83 10.27 13.24
C ALA A 105 18.68 9.72 12.38
N ALA A 106 18.19 8.51 12.70
CA ALA A 106 17.05 7.90 12.00
C ALA A 106 15.76 8.72 12.16
N VAL A 107 15.45 9.19 13.37
CA VAL A 107 14.30 10.04 13.66
C VAL A 107 14.41 11.37 12.90
N ARG A 108 15.59 12.00 12.89
CA ARG A 108 15.83 13.24 12.11
C ARG A 108 15.66 13.03 10.62
N ALA A 109 16.13 11.92 10.06
CA ALA A 109 15.91 11.60 8.65
C ALA A 109 14.41 11.39 8.33
N ARG A 110 13.66 10.80 9.27
CA ARG A 110 12.23 10.50 9.10
C ARG A 110 11.31 11.70 9.31
N PHE A 111 11.65 12.63 10.20
CA PHE A 111 10.78 13.73 10.62
C PHE A 111 11.39 15.13 10.44
N GLY A 112 12.67 15.26 10.09
CA GLY A 112 13.40 16.54 10.01
C GLY A 112 12.97 17.49 8.90
N GLY A 113 12.08 17.07 7.99
CA GLY A 113 11.45 17.93 6.98
C GLY A 113 10.18 18.63 7.45
N VAL A 114 9.67 18.33 8.64
CA VAL A 114 8.50 19.01 9.22
C VAL A 114 8.99 20.13 10.12
N ARG A 115 9.30 21.29 9.53
CA ARG A 115 9.35 22.55 10.28
C ARG A 115 8.15 23.39 9.87
N SER A 116 7.41 23.81 10.90
CA SER A 116 6.40 24.87 10.90
C SER A 116 6.85 26.14 10.21
#